data_AF-A0A542ZR03-F1
#
_entry.id   AF-A0A542ZR03-F1
#
_cell.length_a   1.000
_cell.length_b   1.000
_cell.length_c   1.000
_cell.angle_alpha   90.00
_cell.angle_beta   90.00
_cell.angle_gamma   90.00
#
_symmetry.space_group_name_H-M   'P 1'
#
loop_
_entity.id
_entity.type
_entity.pdbx_description
1 polymer ?
#
loop_
_entity_poly.entity_id
_entity_poly.type
_entity_poly.pdbx_seq_one_letter_code
_entity_poly.pdbx_strand_id
1 'polypeptide(L)'
;MAKTTVIKGAGGFIVKHCGEFFKVPSQLAKYTDDIADVARRVADNLDDVARWEKKKLRSHLLGPNPATPKAAVRAGKPIGETSQGIWRNMLQGKSVGANGKPALLYDSMGRQLKPEKFMDDAGNIRDLVADDLGKVFMKDESGKLRDLTEATMGHMPEDAVDYWVTKGHKLPPETNKAWMHDADNYIFEYGPDNWRNGGSQRARYADAMPTEGDWVLDVPGT
;
A
#
# COMPACT_ATOMS: atom_id res chain seq x y z
N MET A 1 20.43 2.35 28.87
CA MET A 1 19.23 1.56 28.59
C MET A 1 19.10 1.42 27.07
N ALA A 2 18.27 0.48 26.59
CA ALA A 2 18.03 0.40 25.15
C ALA A 2 17.14 1.58 24.75
N LYS A 3 17.67 2.44 23.88
CA LYS A 3 16.97 3.61 23.36
C LYS A 3 15.61 3.20 22.80
N THR A 4 14.54 3.81 23.33
CA THR A 4 13.17 3.56 22.90
C THR A 4 12.69 4.74 22.07
N THR A 5 12.08 4.47 20.92
CA THR A 5 11.67 5.53 19.97
C THR A 5 10.22 5.31 19.56
N VAL A 6 9.37 6.34 19.71
CA VAL A 6 8.02 6.37 19.16
C VAL A 6 8.08 6.87 17.73
N ILE A 7 7.30 6.24 16.86
CA ILE A 7 7.17 6.61 15.45
C ILE A 7 5.68 6.77 15.14
N LYS A 8 5.30 7.93 14.63
CA LYS A 8 3.99 8.20 14.05
C LYS A 8 3.98 7.71 12.61
N GLY A 9 2.94 6.95 12.25
CA GLY A 9 2.73 6.38 10.92
C GLY A 9 1.29 6.57 10.44
N ALA A 10 1.01 6.15 9.21
CA ALA A 10 -0.32 6.27 8.62
C ALA A 10 -1.39 5.46 9.38
N GLY A 11 -0.96 4.42 10.12
CA GLY A 11 -1.82 3.59 10.98
C GLY A 11 -1.88 3.99 12.45
N GLY A 12 -1.36 5.16 12.85
CA GLY A 12 -1.26 5.61 14.24
C GLY A 12 0.18 5.58 14.76
N PHE A 13 0.42 5.11 15.99
CA PHE A 13 1.76 5.10 16.59
C PHE A 13 2.31 3.68 16.80
N ILE A 14 3.61 3.52 16.58
CA ILE A 14 4.38 2.34 16.98
C ILE A 14 5.57 2.78 17.84
N VAL A 15 6.14 1.85 18.59
CA VAL A 15 7.36 2.06 19.37
C VAL A 15 8.41 1.04 18.96
N LYS A 16 9.66 1.47 18.79
CA LYS A 16 10.83 0.61 18.72
C LYS A 16 11.42 0.49 20.13
N HIS A 17 11.48 -0.73 20.65
CA HIS A 17 12.05 -1.02 21.96
C HIS A 17 12.88 -2.30 21.86
N CYS A 18 14.12 -2.25 22.34
CA CYS A 18 15.05 -3.40 22.28
C CYS A 18 15.19 -4.03 20.88
N GLY A 19 15.16 -3.22 19.82
CA GLY A 19 15.29 -3.68 18.43
C GLY A 19 14.01 -4.23 17.80
N GLU A 20 12.92 -4.35 18.56
CA GLU A 20 11.62 -4.82 18.08
C GLU A 20 10.61 -3.67 17.97
N PHE A 21 9.60 -3.85 17.12
CA PHE A 21 8.53 -2.86 16.91
C PHE A 21 7.21 -3.34 17.49
N PHE A 22 6.57 -2.47 18.26
CA PHE A 22 5.31 -2.74 18.94
C PHE A 22 4.27 -1.68 18.60
N LYS A 23 3.00 -2.08 18.50
CA LYS A 23 1.87 -1.17 18.38
C LYS A 23 1.70 -0.41 19.70
N VAL A 24 1.57 0.91 19.62
CA VAL A 24 1.14 1.68 20.80
C VAL A 24 -0.33 1.37 21.09
N PRO A 25 -0.69 0.95 22.32
CA PRO A 25 -2.08 0.71 22.71
C PRO A 25 -2.96 1.93 22.46
N SER A 26 -4.19 1.70 22.01
CA SER A 26 -5.10 2.79 21.66
C SER A 26 -5.40 3.70 22.84
N GLN A 27 -5.35 3.21 24.09
CA GLN A 27 -5.52 4.03 25.28
C GLN A 27 -4.44 5.12 25.42
N LEU A 28 -3.20 4.82 25.01
CA LEU A 28 -2.09 5.77 25.10
C LEU A 28 -2.10 6.79 23.95
N ALA A 29 -2.61 6.39 22.78
CA ALA A 29 -2.73 7.26 21.61
C ALA A 29 -4.11 7.95 21.48
N LYS A 30 -5.08 7.64 22.36
CA LYS A 30 -6.44 8.18 22.24
C LYS A 30 -6.42 9.70 22.44
N TYR A 31 -7.14 10.40 21.56
CA TYR A 31 -7.37 11.85 21.62
C TYR A 31 -6.15 12.75 21.40
N THR A 32 -5.04 12.19 20.93
CA THR A 32 -3.87 12.99 20.57
C THR A 32 -3.30 12.52 19.26
N ASP A 33 -2.80 13.48 18.48
CA ASP A 33 -2.00 13.22 17.28
C ASP A 33 -0.57 13.77 17.46
N ASP A 34 -0.26 14.25 18.67
CA ASP A 34 1.05 14.76 19.08
C ASP A 34 1.93 13.61 19.57
N ILE A 35 3.05 13.42 18.87
CA ILE A 35 4.02 12.39 19.18
C ILE A 35 4.72 12.62 20.53
N ALA A 36 4.87 13.87 20.98
CA ALA A 36 5.49 14.18 22.26
C ALA A 36 4.62 13.73 23.43
N ASP A 37 3.31 13.94 23.34
CA ASP A 37 2.36 13.41 24.32
C ASP A 37 2.36 11.87 24.35
N VAL A 38 2.36 11.23 23.17
CA VAL A 38 2.46 9.75 23.10
C VAL A 38 3.77 9.24 23.69
N ALA A 39 4.92 9.87 23.38
CA ALA A 39 6.22 9.48 23.91
C ALA A 39 6.28 9.58 25.44
N ARG A 40 5.70 10.62 26.04
CA ARG A 40 5.58 10.72 27.51
C ARG A 40 4.73 9.59 28.08
N ARG A 41 3.56 9.31 27.49
CA ARG A 41 2.69 8.21 27.93
C ARG A 41 3.36 6.84 27.78
N VAL A 42 4.20 6.65 26.76
CA VAL A 42 5.00 5.43 26.59
C VAL A 42 6.07 5.34 27.68
N ALA A 43 6.73 6.45 28.05
CA ALA A 43 7.71 6.47 29.14
C ALA A 43 7.08 6.00 30.46
N ASP A 44 5.86 6.45 30.76
CA ASP A 44 5.10 6.06 31.96
C ASP A 44 4.70 4.56 31.97
N ASN A 45 4.84 3.85 30.85
CA ASN A 45 4.43 2.46 30.66
C ASN A 45 5.57 1.58 30.08
N LEU A 46 6.83 1.99 30.26
CA LEU A 46 7.98 1.37 29.59
C LEU A 46 8.13 -0.12 29.91
N ASP A 47 7.85 -0.52 31.15
CA ASP A 47 7.97 -1.90 31.63
C ASP A 47 7.01 -2.88 30.93
N ASP A 48 5.92 -2.37 30.34
CA ASP A 48 4.92 -3.18 29.66
C ASP A 48 5.12 -3.26 28.13
N VAL A 49 6.05 -2.48 27.55
CA VAL A 49 6.21 -2.40 26.09
C VAL A 49 6.47 -3.77 25.45
N ALA A 50 7.27 -4.62 26.09
CA ALA A 50 7.57 -5.96 25.58
C ALA A 50 6.35 -6.89 25.51
N ARG A 51 5.24 -6.55 26.19
CA ARG A 51 3.97 -7.28 26.17
C ARG A 51 3.00 -6.77 25.10
N TRP A 52 3.30 -5.65 24.46
CA TRP A 52 2.42 -5.08 23.44
C TRP A 52 2.43 -5.90 22.15
N GLU A 53 1.44 -5.65 21.30
CA GLU A 53 1.31 -6.34 20.02
C GLU A 53 2.49 -6.00 19.10
N LYS A 54 3.29 -7.01 18.69
CA LYS A 54 4.35 -6.81 17.70
C LYS A 54 3.79 -6.32 16.36
N LYS A 55 4.47 -5.39 15.71
CA LYS A 55 4.09 -4.87 14.39
C LYS A 55 5.26 -4.84 13.43
N LYS A 56 4.93 -4.92 12.14
CA LYS A 56 5.89 -4.66 11.06
C LYS A 56 5.90 -3.16 10.79
N LEU A 57 7.08 -2.56 10.86
CA LEU A 57 7.32 -1.14 10.62
C LEU A 57 6.68 -0.65 9.31
N ARG A 58 7.03 -1.32 8.19
CA ARG A 58 6.60 -0.90 6.85
C ARG A 58 5.09 -0.83 6.68
N SER A 59 4.36 -1.84 7.15
CA SER A 59 2.88 -1.84 7.05
C SER A 59 2.22 -0.73 7.87
N HIS A 60 2.88 -0.28 8.94
CA HIS A 60 2.36 0.79 9.78
C HIS A 60 2.57 2.18 9.18
N LEU A 61 3.70 2.36 8.48
CA LEU A 61 4.10 3.65 7.93
C LEU A 61 3.52 3.92 6.53
N LEU A 62 3.43 2.89 5.68
CA LEU A 62 2.76 3.02 4.39
C LEU A 62 1.23 3.11 4.55
N GLY A 63 0.68 2.51 5.61
CA GLY A 63 -0.76 2.39 5.78
C GLY A 63 -1.35 1.21 5.01
N PRO A 64 -2.68 1.04 5.06
CA PRO A 64 -3.33 -0.06 4.37
C PRO A 64 -3.26 0.14 2.85
N ASN A 65 -2.99 -0.93 2.11
CA ASN A 65 -3.17 -0.91 0.67
C ASN A 65 -4.64 -0.58 0.33
N PRO A 66 -4.90 0.14 -0.78
CA PRO A 66 -6.25 0.29 -1.26
C PRO A 66 -6.93 -1.08 -1.48
N ALA A 67 -8.26 -1.11 -1.43
CA ALA A 67 -8.98 -2.35 -1.70
C ALA A 67 -8.87 -2.70 -3.20
N THR A 68 -8.60 -3.98 -3.50
CA THR A 68 -8.70 -4.48 -4.89
C THR A 68 -10.17 -4.48 -5.33
N PRO A 69 -10.45 -4.48 -6.65
CA PRO A 69 -11.83 -4.51 -7.14
C PRO A 69 -12.63 -5.71 -6.59
N LYS A 70 -12.02 -6.90 -6.54
CA LYS A 70 -12.64 -8.09 -5.94
C LYS A 70 -12.92 -7.94 -4.46
N ALA A 71 -11.98 -7.36 -3.70
CA ALA A 71 -12.16 -7.17 -2.26
C ALA A 71 -13.31 -6.21 -1.96
N ALA A 72 -13.42 -5.12 -2.73
CA ALA A 72 -14.51 -4.16 -2.62
C ALA A 72 -15.87 -4.82 -2.91
N VAL A 73 -16.00 -5.51 -4.06
CA VAL A 73 -17.24 -6.17 -4.47
C VAL A 73 -17.66 -7.25 -3.48
N ARG A 74 -16.72 -8.08 -2.99
CA ARG A 74 -17.03 -9.11 -1.97
C ARG A 74 -17.54 -8.50 -0.66
N ALA A 75 -17.07 -7.30 -0.32
CA ALA A 75 -17.53 -6.57 0.85
C ALA A 75 -18.85 -5.81 0.63
N GLY A 76 -19.48 -5.92 -0.55
CA GLY A 76 -20.67 -5.15 -0.91
C GLY A 76 -20.39 -3.64 -1.02
N LYS A 77 -19.13 -3.26 -1.26
CA LYS A 77 -18.69 -1.86 -1.36
C LYS A 77 -18.41 -1.47 -2.81
N PRO A 78 -18.59 -0.19 -3.17
CA PRO A 78 -18.10 0.33 -4.43
C PRO A 78 -16.59 0.08 -4.58
N ILE A 79 -16.15 -0.16 -5.81
CA ILE A 79 -14.72 -0.24 -6.15
C ILE A 79 -14.08 1.12 -5.85
N GLY A 80 -13.02 1.12 -5.04
CA GLY A 80 -12.41 2.35 -4.52
C GLY A 80 -11.71 3.18 -5.59
N GLU A 81 -11.54 4.47 -5.31
CA GLU A 81 -11.01 5.46 -6.26
C GLU A 81 -9.62 5.12 -6.81
N THR A 82 -8.70 4.60 -5.99
CA THR A 82 -7.40 4.14 -6.49
C THR A 82 -7.55 3.02 -7.52
N SER A 83 -8.42 2.04 -7.29
CA SER A 83 -8.70 0.98 -8.27
C SER A 83 -9.35 1.52 -9.54
N GLN A 84 -10.22 2.53 -9.42
CA GLN A 84 -10.80 3.20 -10.60
C GLN A 84 -9.74 3.96 -11.41
N GLY A 85 -8.81 4.63 -10.73
CA GLY A 85 -7.67 5.28 -11.39
C GLY A 85 -6.80 4.27 -12.15
N ILE A 86 -6.47 3.13 -11.53
CA ILE A 86 -5.68 2.06 -12.18
C ILE A 86 -6.40 1.55 -13.42
N TRP A 87 -7.70 1.29 -13.32
CA TRP A 87 -8.55 0.89 -14.44
C TRP A 87 -8.46 1.87 -15.61
N ARG A 88 -8.66 3.17 -15.36
CA ARG A 88 -8.59 4.21 -16.40
C ARG A 88 -7.18 4.30 -17.01
N ASN A 89 -6.15 4.28 -16.17
CA ASN A 89 -4.74 4.37 -16.61
C ASN A 89 -4.34 3.21 -17.51
N MET A 90 -4.67 1.97 -17.13
CA MET A 90 -4.38 0.78 -17.94
C MET A 90 -5.19 0.76 -19.23
N LEU A 91 -6.46 1.16 -19.20
CA LEU A 91 -7.29 1.20 -20.40
C LEU A 91 -6.79 2.25 -21.40
N GLN A 92 -6.26 3.36 -20.91
CA GLN A 92 -5.60 4.40 -21.71
C GLN A 92 -4.18 4.04 -22.15
N GLY A 93 -3.63 2.90 -21.69
CA GLY A 93 -2.25 2.49 -21.98
C GLY A 93 -1.19 3.38 -21.33
N LYS A 94 -1.55 4.13 -20.28
CA LYS A 94 -0.62 5.00 -19.52
C LYS A 94 0.25 4.20 -18.55
N SER A 95 -0.27 3.08 -18.07
CA SER A 95 0.47 2.19 -17.18
C SER A 95 1.47 1.32 -17.95
N VAL A 96 2.64 1.12 -17.37
CA VAL A 96 3.72 0.29 -17.94
C VAL A 96 4.02 -0.82 -16.94
N GLY A 97 4.03 -2.09 -17.37
CA GLY A 97 4.38 -3.23 -16.53
C GLY A 97 5.88 -3.35 -16.29
N ALA A 98 6.28 -4.32 -15.44
CA ALA A 98 7.66 -4.47 -14.98
C ALA A 98 8.66 -4.76 -16.12
N ASN A 99 8.17 -5.28 -17.25
CA ASN A 99 8.96 -5.53 -18.46
C ASN A 99 9.10 -4.29 -19.37
N GLY A 100 8.69 -3.10 -18.91
CA GLY A 100 8.72 -1.86 -19.68
C GLY A 100 7.68 -1.79 -20.81
N LYS A 101 6.76 -2.77 -20.91
CA LYS A 101 5.68 -2.78 -21.91
C LYS A 101 4.40 -2.22 -21.29
N PRO A 102 3.50 -1.63 -22.10
CA PRO A 102 2.20 -1.18 -21.60
C PRO A 102 1.46 -2.30 -20.87
N ALA A 103 0.94 -1.97 -19.69
CA ALA A 103 0.08 -2.86 -18.92
C ALA A 103 -1.34 -2.75 -19.47
N LEU A 104 -1.74 -3.74 -20.28
CA LEU A 104 -2.97 -3.70 -21.07
C LEU A 104 -4.05 -4.59 -20.47
N LEU A 105 -5.30 -4.23 -20.76
CA LEU A 105 -6.48 -5.00 -20.43
C LEU A 105 -7.09 -5.62 -21.69
N TYR A 106 -7.69 -6.80 -21.53
CA TYR A 106 -8.16 -7.65 -22.61
C TYR A 106 -9.59 -8.14 -22.35
N ASP A 107 -10.27 -8.59 -23.40
CA ASP A 107 -11.46 -9.42 -23.27
C ASP A 107 -11.11 -10.91 -23.15
N SER A 108 -12.12 -11.77 -23.00
CA SER A 108 -11.95 -13.22 -22.87
C SER A 108 -11.33 -13.90 -24.10
N MET A 109 -11.32 -13.22 -25.26
CA MET A 109 -10.68 -13.68 -26.50
C MET A 109 -9.25 -13.17 -26.64
N GLY A 110 -8.74 -12.39 -25.68
CA GLY A 110 -7.39 -11.82 -25.71
C GLY A 110 -7.25 -10.59 -26.60
N ARG A 111 -8.36 -9.99 -27.02
CA ARG A 111 -8.34 -8.73 -27.77
C ARG A 111 -8.22 -7.59 -26.78
N GLN A 112 -7.33 -6.65 -27.07
CA GLN A 112 -7.14 -5.48 -26.21
C GLN A 112 -8.45 -4.70 -26.08
N LEU A 113 -8.81 -4.37 -24.85
CA LEU A 113 -9.93 -3.48 -24.57
C LEU A 113 -9.58 -2.08 -25.04
N LYS A 114 -10.57 -1.43 -25.67
CA LYS A 114 -10.40 -0.05 -26.13
C LYS A 114 -11.23 0.90 -25.26
N PRO A 115 -10.70 2.08 -24.90
CA PRO A 115 -11.40 3.06 -24.08
C PRO A 115 -12.81 3.40 -24.56
N GLU A 116 -13.03 3.45 -25.88
CA GLU A 116 -14.30 3.92 -26.46
C GLU A 116 -15.48 3.03 -26.10
N LYS A 117 -15.24 1.77 -25.73
CA LYS A 117 -16.29 0.84 -25.27
C LYS A 117 -16.72 1.08 -23.82
N PHE A 118 -15.98 1.90 -23.09
CA PHE A 118 -16.17 2.19 -21.68
C PHE A 118 -16.31 3.68 -21.44
N MET A 119 -16.73 4.46 -22.45
CA MET A 119 -17.03 5.87 -22.25
C MET A 119 -18.44 6.06 -21.68
N ASP A 120 -18.60 7.04 -20.81
CA ASP A 120 -19.89 7.60 -20.41
C ASP A 120 -20.39 8.64 -21.43
N ASP A 121 -21.59 9.17 -21.21
CA ASP A 121 -22.22 10.17 -22.09
C ASP A 121 -21.43 11.49 -22.15
N ALA A 122 -20.54 11.74 -21.18
CA ALA A 122 -19.66 12.90 -21.15
C ALA A 122 -18.31 12.65 -21.85
N GLY A 123 -18.10 11.45 -22.42
CA GLY A 123 -16.87 11.07 -23.11
C GLY A 123 -15.71 10.69 -22.18
N ASN A 124 -15.97 10.51 -20.88
CA ASN A 124 -14.97 10.03 -19.93
C ASN A 124 -15.02 8.51 -19.82
N ILE A 125 -13.90 7.87 -19.46
CA ILE A 125 -13.92 6.44 -19.15
C ILE A 125 -14.74 6.25 -17.86
N ARG A 126 -15.86 5.53 -17.99
CA ARG A 126 -16.75 5.19 -16.89
C ARG A 126 -16.03 4.34 -15.85
N ASP A 127 -16.56 4.39 -14.64
CA ASP A 127 -16.11 3.54 -13.55
C ASP A 127 -16.31 2.06 -13.86
N LEU A 128 -15.33 1.28 -13.42
CA LEU A 128 -15.38 -0.16 -13.35
C LEU A 128 -16.47 -0.56 -12.35
N VAL A 129 -17.38 -1.45 -12.77
CA VAL A 129 -18.46 -1.98 -11.91
C VAL A 129 -18.30 -3.49 -11.70
N ALA A 130 -19.05 -4.04 -10.76
CA ALA A 130 -18.98 -5.47 -10.44
C ALA A 130 -19.20 -6.37 -11.66
N ASP A 131 -20.11 -5.99 -12.55
CA ASP A 131 -20.45 -6.73 -13.78
C ASP A 131 -19.32 -6.76 -14.82
N ASP A 132 -18.30 -5.90 -14.68
CA ASP A 132 -17.13 -5.88 -15.55
C ASP A 132 -16.05 -6.86 -15.10
N LEU A 133 -15.95 -7.14 -13.79
CA LEU A 133 -14.79 -7.83 -13.22
C LEU A 133 -14.56 -9.23 -13.82
N GLY A 134 -15.64 -9.93 -14.22
CA GLY A 134 -15.58 -11.23 -14.88
C GLY A 134 -15.46 -11.20 -16.41
N LYS A 135 -15.34 -10.01 -17.00
CA LYS A 135 -15.29 -9.77 -18.45
C LYS A 135 -14.02 -9.06 -18.88
N VAL A 136 -13.31 -8.46 -17.93
CA VAL A 136 -12.02 -7.81 -18.10
C VAL A 136 -10.92 -8.78 -17.70
N PHE A 137 -9.91 -8.89 -18.54
CA PHE A 137 -8.78 -9.79 -18.35
C PHE A 137 -7.46 -9.01 -18.37
N MET A 138 -6.49 -9.51 -17.64
CA MET A 138 -5.08 -9.10 -17.71
C MET A 138 -4.24 -10.31 -18.13
N LYS A 139 -3.00 -10.10 -18.55
CA LYS A 139 -2.07 -11.22 -18.77
C LYS A 139 -1.20 -11.44 -17.54
N ASP A 140 -1.03 -12.69 -17.18
CA ASP A 140 0.02 -13.10 -16.25
C ASP A 140 1.41 -13.05 -16.91
N GLU A 141 2.47 -13.30 -16.15
CA GLU A 141 3.85 -13.27 -16.69
C GLU A 141 4.10 -14.26 -17.84
N SER A 142 3.32 -15.35 -17.92
CA SER A 142 3.40 -16.33 -19.01
C SER A 142 2.61 -15.89 -20.26
N GLY A 143 1.89 -14.77 -20.19
CA GLY A 143 1.04 -14.26 -21.25
C GLY A 143 -0.36 -14.86 -21.26
N LYS A 144 -0.73 -15.69 -20.27
CA LYS A 144 -2.06 -16.29 -20.17
C LYS A 144 -3.05 -15.26 -19.62
N LEU A 145 -4.24 -15.24 -20.20
CA LEU A 145 -5.33 -14.38 -19.75
C LEU A 145 -5.83 -14.84 -18.37
N ARG A 146 -5.98 -13.87 -17.48
CA ARG A 146 -6.50 -13.99 -16.12
C ARG A 146 -7.60 -12.99 -15.91
N ASP A 147 -8.66 -13.45 -15.26
CA ASP A 147 -9.81 -12.63 -14.92
C ASP A 147 -9.37 -11.52 -13.95
N LEU A 148 -9.94 -10.32 -14.08
CA LEU A 148 -9.57 -9.18 -13.22
C LEU A 148 -9.94 -9.43 -11.75
N THR A 149 -10.86 -10.35 -11.46
CA THR A 149 -11.10 -10.84 -10.09
C THR A 149 -9.90 -11.58 -9.50
N GLU A 150 -8.95 -12.05 -10.30
CA GLU A 150 -7.70 -12.63 -9.81
C GLU A 150 -6.59 -11.58 -9.62
N ALA A 151 -6.91 -10.30 -9.88
CA ALA A 151 -5.97 -9.21 -9.76
C ALA A 151 -5.75 -8.76 -8.32
N THR A 152 -4.49 -8.40 -8.11
CA THR A 152 -4.02 -7.58 -7.02
C THR A 152 -3.50 -6.27 -7.60
N MET A 153 -3.12 -5.34 -6.74
CA MET A 153 -2.50 -4.09 -7.17
C MET A 153 -0.98 -4.23 -7.00
N GLY A 154 -0.30 -4.42 -8.12
CA GLY A 154 1.17 -4.42 -8.17
C GLY A 154 1.66 -2.97 -8.15
N HIS A 155 2.69 -2.67 -7.37
CA HIS A 155 3.27 -1.33 -7.33
C HIS A 155 4.20 -1.14 -8.53
N MET A 156 4.03 -0.02 -9.23
CA MET A 156 4.67 0.22 -10.52
C MET A 156 4.64 1.73 -10.84
N PRO A 157 5.72 2.33 -11.35
CA PRO A 157 6.98 1.72 -11.81
C PRO A 157 7.95 1.35 -10.69
N GLU A 158 7.76 1.85 -9.48
CA GLU A 158 8.60 1.57 -8.31
C GLU A 158 7.88 0.62 -7.36
N ASP A 159 8.52 -0.50 -6.98
CA ASP A 159 7.94 -1.42 -6.00
C ASP A 159 7.87 -0.78 -4.61
N ALA A 160 6.83 -1.09 -3.82
CA ALA A 160 6.66 -0.54 -2.47
C ALA A 160 7.81 -0.83 -1.49
N VAL A 161 8.49 -1.97 -1.62
CA VAL A 161 9.67 -2.31 -0.83
C VAL A 161 10.85 -1.44 -1.23
N ASP A 162 11.10 -1.27 -2.53
CA ASP A 162 12.19 -0.43 -3.03
C ASP A 162 11.94 1.04 -2.71
N TYR A 163 10.71 1.51 -2.92
CA TYR A 163 10.26 2.83 -2.48
C TYR A 163 10.55 3.05 -0.99
N TRP A 164 10.15 2.09 -0.14
CA TRP A 164 10.37 2.19 1.30
C TRP A 164 11.85 2.31 1.66
N VAL A 165 12.68 1.41 1.12
CA VAL A 165 14.10 1.31 1.44
C VAL A 165 14.89 2.51 0.93
N THR A 166 14.51 3.08 -0.21
CA THR A 166 15.26 4.19 -0.82
C THR A 166 14.75 5.57 -0.41
N LYS A 167 13.45 5.74 -0.18
CA LYS A 167 12.79 7.04 -0.02
C LYS A 167 11.79 7.09 1.14
N GLY A 168 10.82 6.17 1.17
CA GLY A 168 9.63 6.27 2.01
C GLY A 168 9.92 6.36 3.51
N HIS A 169 10.96 5.70 4.01
CA HIS A 169 11.33 5.78 5.43
C HIS A 169 11.80 7.15 5.91
N LYS A 170 12.16 8.05 4.98
CA LYS A 170 12.57 9.43 5.25
C LYS A 170 11.44 10.44 5.05
N LEU A 171 10.29 9.99 4.57
CA LEU A 171 9.16 10.86 4.25
C LEU A 171 8.10 10.83 5.36
N PRO A 172 7.35 11.93 5.53
CA PRO A 172 6.24 11.98 6.47
C PRO A 172 5.16 10.92 6.15
N PRO A 173 4.43 10.43 7.17
CA PRO A 173 3.36 9.45 6.99
C PRO A 173 2.29 9.84 5.96
N GLU A 174 1.89 11.12 5.91
CA GLU A 174 0.89 11.58 4.94
C GLU A 174 1.41 11.55 3.50
N THR A 175 2.70 11.78 3.28
CA THR A 175 3.33 11.64 1.97
C THR A 175 3.34 10.17 1.53
N ASN A 176 3.71 9.26 2.43
CA ASN A 176 3.68 7.83 2.16
C ASN A 176 2.25 7.34 1.88
N LYS A 177 1.27 7.82 2.64
CA LYS A 177 -0.15 7.51 2.44
C LYS A 177 -0.67 8.03 1.09
N ALA A 178 -0.31 9.26 0.71
CA ALA A 178 -0.67 9.81 -0.59
C ALA A 178 -0.09 8.94 -1.73
N TRP A 179 1.18 8.54 -1.62
CA TRP A 179 1.82 7.63 -2.58
C TRP A 179 1.09 6.29 -2.68
N MET A 180 0.72 5.70 -1.54
CA MET A 180 -0.03 4.44 -1.47
C MET A 180 -1.45 4.50 -2.05
N HIS A 181 -2.04 5.69 -2.19
CA HIS A 181 -3.39 5.88 -2.71
C HIS A 181 -3.45 6.48 -4.12
N ASP A 182 -2.29 6.86 -4.66
CA ASP A 182 -2.15 7.36 -6.02
C ASP A 182 -2.12 6.21 -7.02
N ALA A 183 -3.08 6.23 -7.95
CA ALA A 183 -3.26 5.20 -8.97
C ALA A 183 -2.11 5.12 -9.98
N ASP A 184 -1.30 6.18 -10.11
CA ASP A 184 -0.14 6.19 -10.99
C ASP A 184 0.99 5.30 -10.46
N ASN A 185 0.93 4.90 -9.18
CA ASN A 185 1.89 3.99 -8.54
C ASN A 185 1.47 2.52 -8.63
N TYR A 186 0.45 2.19 -9.43
CA TYR A 186 -0.09 0.83 -9.48
C TYR A 186 -0.47 0.35 -10.89
N ILE A 187 -0.52 -0.98 -11.00
CA ILE A 187 -1.18 -1.72 -12.06
C ILE A 187 -2.01 -2.87 -11.47
N PHE A 188 -3.00 -3.34 -12.24
CA PHE A 188 -3.58 -4.66 -11.98
C PHE A 188 -2.59 -5.74 -12.41
N GLU A 189 -2.22 -6.60 -11.46
CA GLU A 189 -1.30 -7.71 -11.65
C GLU A 189 -1.92 -8.98 -11.10
N TYR A 190 -1.67 -10.10 -11.79
CA TYR A 190 -2.09 -11.42 -11.31
C TYR A 190 -1.55 -11.69 -9.92
N GLY A 191 -2.44 -11.98 -8.96
CA GLY A 191 -2.09 -12.07 -7.54
C GLY A 191 -0.89 -12.96 -7.23
N PRO A 192 -0.83 -14.19 -7.76
CA PRO A 192 0.33 -15.06 -7.58
C PRO A 192 1.65 -14.51 -8.11
N ASP A 193 1.64 -13.77 -9.22
CA ASP A 193 2.84 -13.14 -9.77
C ASP A 193 3.30 -12.01 -8.87
N ASN A 194 2.40 -11.10 -8.49
CA ASN A 194 2.68 -10.01 -7.55
C ASN A 194 3.26 -10.52 -6.22
N TRP A 195 2.65 -11.56 -5.63
CA TRP A 195 3.13 -12.13 -4.37
C TRP A 195 4.50 -12.78 -4.50
N ARG A 196 4.75 -13.50 -5.60
CA ARG A 196 6.06 -14.09 -5.90
C ARG A 196 7.11 -13.00 -6.05
N ASN A 197 6.81 -11.95 -6.82
CA ASN A 197 7.71 -10.83 -7.10
C ASN A 197 8.05 -10.06 -5.82
N GLY A 198 7.04 -9.69 -5.03
CA GLY A 198 7.29 -9.05 -3.73
C GLY A 198 8.03 -9.97 -2.74
N GLY A 199 7.89 -11.29 -2.87
CA GLY A 199 8.56 -12.29 -2.04
C GLY A 199 10.04 -12.52 -2.38
N SER A 200 10.42 -12.34 -3.66
CA SER A 200 11.79 -12.55 -4.15
C SER A 200 12.70 -11.34 -3.96
N GLN A 201 12.14 -10.17 -3.63
CA GLN A 201 12.89 -8.94 -3.45
C GLN A 201 13.81 -8.98 -2.23
N ARG A 202 15.12 -8.83 -2.48
CA ARG A 202 16.16 -8.77 -1.44
C ARG A 202 16.04 -7.54 -0.55
N ALA A 203 15.56 -6.42 -1.10
CA ALA A 203 15.34 -5.18 -0.35
C ALA A 203 14.38 -5.37 0.83
N ARG A 204 13.54 -6.42 0.83
CA ARG A 204 12.68 -6.77 1.97
C ARG A 204 13.46 -7.03 3.26
N TYR A 205 14.73 -7.41 3.15
CA TYR A 205 15.61 -7.66 4.29
C TYR A 205 16.46 -6.45 4.69
N ALA A 206 16.35 -5.32 3.97
CA ALA A 206 17.01 -4.09 4.38
C ALA A 206 16.22 -3.46 5.53
N ASP A 207 16.93 -3.13 6.62
CA ASP A 207 16.35 -2.37 7.72
C ASP A 207 16.37 -0.88 7.36
N ALA A 208 15.22 -0.38 6.89
CA ALA A 208 15.00 1.02 6.59
C ALA A 208 14.09 1.62 7.66
N MET A 209 14.72 2.10 8.74
CA MET A 209 14.05 2.73 9.87
C MET A 209 13.99 4.26 9.67
N PRO A 210 12.86 4.91 9.98
CA PRO A 210 12.83 6.36 10.15
C PRO A 210 13.80 6.77 11.27
N THR A 211 14.77 7.62 10.94
CA THR A 211 15.77 8.13 11.91
C THR A 211 15.61 9.60 12.23
N GLU A 212 14.75 10.31 11.50
CA GLU A 212 14.60 11.76 11.55
C GLU A 212 13.17 12.20 11.20
N GLY A 213 12.81 13.43 11.60
CA GLY A 213 11.53 14.07 11.33
C GLY A 213 10.63 14.21 12.56
N ASP A 214 9.65 15.13 12.49
CA ASP A 214 8.70 15.43 13.57
C ASP A 214 7.70 14.28 13.86
N TRP A 215 7.81 13.16 13.13
CA TRP A 215 7.05 11.92 13.31
C TRP A 215 7.90 10.80 13.93
N VAL A 216 9.11 11.10 14.39
CA VAL A 216 10.00 10.19 15.12
C VAL A 216 10.48 10.90 16.38
N LEU A 217 10.27 10.29 17.54
CA LEU A 217 10.68 10.89 18.81
C LEU A 217 11.17 9.85 19.80
N ASP A 218 12.29 10.15 20.45
CA ASP A 218 12.82 9.31 21.51
C ASP A 218 11.97 9.43 22.79
N VAL A 219 11.74 8.29 23.42
CA VAL A 219 11.02 8.22 24.69
C VAL A 219 11.93 8.79 25.78
N PRO A 220 11.48 9.80 26.54
CA PRO A 220 12.27 10.39 27.61
C PRO A 220 12.73 9.33 28.63
N GLY A 221 14.01 9.39 29.02
CA GLY A 221 14.56 8.53 30.07
C GLY A 221 14.99 7.12 29.63
N THR A 222 15.04 6.83 28.32
CA THR A 222 15.43 5.51 27.77
C THR A 222 16.80 5.47 27.11
#